data_AF-A0A0Q9EVR8-F1
#
_entry.id   AF-A0A0Q9EVR8-F1
#
_cell.length_a   1.000
_cell.length_b   1.000
_cell.length_c   1.000
_cell.angle_alpha   90.00
_cell.angle_beta   90.00
_cell.angle_gamma   90.00
#
_symmetry.space_group_name_H-M   'P 1'
#
loop_
_entity.id
_entity.type
_entity.pdbx_description
1 polymer ?
#
loop_
_entity_poly.entity_id
_entity_poly.type
_entity_poly.pdbx_seq_one_letter_code
_entity_poly.pdbx_strand_id
1 'polypeptide(L)' 'MDFSWLNELPKDRWQRDDSGGRYIPIAVSAFRRTSDVAEDEDRLFEEFDAWGAQQERRYVALAVPGNPGEPFMWVTAILD' A
#
# COMPACT_ATOMS: atom_id res chain seq x y z
N MET A 1 3.44 7.73 11.65
CA MET A 1 2.92 7.22 10.38
C MET A 1 3.65 7.88 9.22
N ASP A 2 4.47 7.10 8.53
CA ASP A 2 5.25 7.53 7.36
C ASP A 2 5.06 6.52 6.24
N PHE A 3 4.59 7.00 5.08
CA PHE A 3 4.37 6.17 3.89
C PHE A 3 5.33 6.53 2.74
N SER A 4 6.23 7.50 2.96
CA SER A 4 7.13 8.03 1.93
C SER A 4 8.05 6.98 1.34
N TRP A 5 8.36 5.92 2.10
CA TRP A 5 9.14 4.76 1.65
C TRP A 5 8.55 4.09 0.39
N LEU A 6 7.25 4.21 0.12
CA LEU A 6 6.64 3.72 -1.13
C LEU A 6 7.14 4.47 -2.37
N ASN A 7 7.48 5.76 -2.24
CA ASN A 7 8.06 6.56 -3.32
C ASN A 7 9.51 6.15 -3.62
N GLU A 8 10.21 5.60 -2.62
CA GLU A 8 11.59 5.14 -2.74
C GLU A 8 11.69 3.74 -3.35
N LEU A 9 10.58 2.99 -3.41
CA LEU A 9 10.58 1.65 -4.00
C LEU A 9 10.90 1.71 -5.50
N PRO A 10 11.90 0.93 -5.96
CA PRO A 10 12.25 0.89 -7.37
C PRO A 10 11.15 0.22 -8.20
N LYS A 11 11.03 0.65 -9.46
CA LYS A 11 9.92 0.28 -10.36
C LYS A 11 9.77 -1.23 -10.62
N ASP A 12 10.84 -2.00 -10.43
CA ASP A 12 10.90 -3.46 -10.60
C ASP A 12 10.32 -4.24 -9.41
N ARG A 13 10.16 -3.61 -8.25
CA ARG A 13 9.43 -4.17 -7.09
C ARG A 13 7.92 -4.22 -7.31
N TRP A 14 7.41 -3.39 -8.21
CA TRP A 14 5.99 -3.29 -8.52
C TRP A 14 5.62 -4.30 -9.59
N GLN A 15 4.61 -5.13 -9.29
CA GLN A 15 3.99 -6.03 -10.24
C GLN A 15 3.02 -5.26 -11.13
N ARG A 16 2.79 -5.76 -12.35
CA ARG A 16 1.75 -5.21 -13.23
C ARG A 16 0.49 -6.06 -13.14
N ASP A 17 -0.65 -5.40 -13.13
CA ASP A 17 -1.94 -6.07 -13.37
C ASP A 17 -2.30 -6.04 -14.87
N ASP A 18 -3.36 -6.76 -15.22
CA ASP A 18 -3.85 -6.86 -16.59
C ASP A 18 -4.42 -5.53 -17.14
N SER A 19 -4.72 -4.58 -16.26
CA SER A 19 -5.19 -3.24 -16.63
C SER A 19 -4.05 -2.25 -16.91
N GLY A 20 -2.80 -2.67 -16.74
CA GLY A 20 -1.62 -1.83 -16.89
C GLY A 20 -1.27 -1.02 -15.64
N GLY A 21 -2.06 -1.16 -14.57
CA GLY A 21 -1.76 -0.65 -13.23
C GLY A 21 -0.58 -1.37 -12.60
N ARG A 22 -0.02 -0.77 -11.55
CA ARG A 22 1.07 -1.36 -10.79
C ARG A 22 0.69 -1.58 -9.36
N TYR A 23 0.95 -2.76 -8.83
CA TYR A 23 0.68 -3.10 -7.45
C TYR A 23 1.86 -3.78 -6.77
N ILE A 24 1.92 -3.68 -5.45
CA ILE A 24 2.82 -4.47 -4.62
C ILE A 24 2.00 -5.14 -3.51
N PRO A 25 2.04 -6.49 -3.38
CA PRO A 25 1.41 -7.17 -2.28
C PRO A 25 2.30 -7.09 -1.04
N ILE A 26 1.76 -6.56 0.05
CA ILE A 26 2.47 -6.36 1.31
C ILE A 26 1.61 -6.93 2.44
N ALA A 27 2.20 -7.75 3.31
CA ALA A 27 1.50 -8.21 4.50
C ALA A 27 1.10 -7.01 5.37
N VAL A 28 -0.13 -6.97 5.88
CA VAL A 28 -0.62 -5.82 6.67
C VAL A 28 0.27 -5.57 7.88
N SER A 29 0.79 -6.61 8.54
CA SER A 29 1.72 -6.46 9.67
C SER A 29 3.05 -5.82 9.27
N ALA A 30 3.59 -6.17 8.10
CA ALA A 30 4.82 -5.61 7.55
C ALA A 30 4.61 -4.15 7.12
N PHE A 31 3.46 -3.84 6.52
CA PHE A 31 3.09 -2.48 6.17
C PHE A 31 3.01 -1.60 7.41
N ARG A 32 2.30 -2.04 8.46
CA ARG A 32 2.20 -1.31 9.74
C ARG A 32 3.57 -1.08 10.39
N ARG A 33 4.41 -2.12 10.41
CA ARG A 33 5.77 -2.03 10.99
C ARG A 33 6.64 -1.04 10.23
N THR A 34 6.58 -1.05 8.90
CA THR A 34 7.41 -0.18 8.06
C THR A 34 6.92 1.26 8.13
N SER A 35 5.60 1.45 8.20
CA SER A 35 4.96 2.76 8.21
C SER A 35 4.80 3.39 9.61
N ASP A 36 5.30 2.73 10.66
CA ASP A 36 5.16 3.14 12.07
C ASP A 36 3.71 3.49 12.44
N VAL A 37 2.81 2.51 12.25
CA VAL A 37 1.35 2.62 12.43
C VAL A 37 0.87 1.74 13.59
N ALA A 38 0.01 2.30 14.43
CA ALA A 38 -0.70 1.58 15.50
C ALA A 38 -1.73 0.57 14.93
N GLU A 39 -2.28 -0.30 15.78
CA GLU A 39 -3.04 -1.49 15.37
C GLU A 39 -4.40 -1.25 14.67
N ASP A 40 -4.88 -0.01 14.62
CA ASP A 40 -6.17 0.35 14.02
C ASP A 40 -6.09 0.31 12.49
N GLU A 41 -6.79 -0.66 11.90
CA GLU A 41 -6.78 -0.91 10.46
C GLU A 41 -7.60 0.11 9.67
N ASP A 42 -8.78 0.48 10.17
CA ASP A 42 -9.67 1.40 9.49
C ASP A 42 -9.02 2.79 9.41
N ARG A 43 -8.43 3.23 10.53
CA ARG A 43 -7.67 4.47 10.59
C ARG A 43 -6.44 4.45 9.67
N LEU A 44 -5.76 3.31 9.55
CA LEU A 44 -4.64 3.16 8.63
C LEU A 44 -5.07 3.39 7.18
N PHE A 45 -6.20 2.82 6.75
CA PHE A 45 -6.70 3.01 5.39
C PHE A 45 -7.10 4.47 5.13
N GLU A 46 -7.80 5.11 6.07
CA GLU A 46 -8.18 6.52 5.95
C GLU A 46 -6.96 7.45 5.84
N GLU A 47 -5.96 7.28 6.72
CA GLU A 47 -4.74 8.09 6.70
C GLU A 47 -3.90 7.80 5.46
N PHE A 48 -3.86 6.55 5.00
CA PHE A 48 -3.16 6.16 3.78
C PHE A 48 -3.79 6.79 2.53
N ASP A 49 -5.11 6.75 2.39
CA ASP A 49 -5.82 7.34 1.26
C ASP A 49 -5.64 8.88 1.25
N ALA A 50 -5.70 9.52 2.42
CA ALA A 50 -5.46 10.96 2.55
C ALA A 50 -4.02 11.35 2.19
N TRP A 51 -3.03 10.54 2.56
CA TRP A 51 -1.64 10.73 2.16
C TRP A 51 -1.44 10.48 0.66
N GLY A 52 -1.99 9.38 0.14
CA GLY A 52 -1.89 8.95 -1.26
C GLY A 52 -2.47 9.97 -2.24
N ALA A 53 -3.51 10.70 -1.83
CA ALA A 53 -4.11 11.79 -2.60
C ALA A 53 -3.20 13.02 -2.78
N GLN A 54 -2.15 13.15 -1.96
CA GLN A 54 -1.20 14.28 -2.00
C GLN A 54 0.12 13.93 -2.72
N GLN A 55 0.28 12.68 -3.14
CA GLN A 55 1.50 12.22 -3.81
C GLN A 55 1.44 12.48 -5.32
N GLU A 56 2.60 12.59 -5.97
CA GLU A 56 2.67 12.68 -7.44
C GLU A 56 2.07 11.43 -8.10
N ARG A 57 2.38 10.26 -7.54
CA ARG A 57 1.75 8.99 -7.93
C ARG A 57 0.53 8.76 -7.07
N ARG A 58 -0.59 8.40 -7.67
CA ARG A 58 -1.78 8.08 -6.88
C ARG A 58 -1.66 6.69 -6.30
N TYR A 59 -1.61 6.59 -4.97
CA TYR A 59 -1.62 5.33 -4.24
C TYR A 59 -3.04 4.99 -3.77
N VAL A 60 -3.39 3.70 -3.80
CA VAL A 60 -4.64 3.17 -3.25
C VAL A 60 -4.31 1.85 -2.54
N ALA A 61 -4.89 1.63 -1.37
CA ALA A 61 -4.73 0.36 -0.66
C ALA A 61 -5.99 -0.51 -0.82
N LEU A 62 -5.80 -1.79 -1.07
CA LEU A 62 -6.88 -2.79 -1.15
C LEU A 62 -6.62 -3.86 -0.11
N ALA A 63 -7.55 -4.01 0.84
CA ALA A 63 -7.57 -5.15 1.74
C ALA A 63 -7.96 -6.40 0.95
N VAL A 64 -7.04 -7.35 0.83
CA VAL A 64 -7.36 -8.66 0.27
C VAL A 64 -7.34 -9.66 1.42
N PRO A 65 -8.43 -10.40 1.66
CA PRO A 65 -8.41 -11.52 2.58
C PRO A 65 -7.44 -12.57 2.04
N GLY A 66 -6.20 -12.49 2.51
CA GLY A 66 -5.16 -13.47 2.28
C GLY A 66 -5.33 -14.67 3.20
N ASN A 67 -4.55 -15.72 2.90
CA ASN A 67 -4.36 -16.95 3.66
C ASN A 67 -4.78 -16.84 5.15
N PRO A 68 -5.49 -17.81 5.74
CA PRO A 68 -6.13 -17.70 7.08
C PRO A 68 -5.24 -17.32 8.28
N GLY A 69 -3.94 -17.10 8.08
CA GLY A 69 -3.00 -16.60 9.08
C GLY A 69 -2.58 -15.13 8.95
N GLU A 70 -2.72 -14.46 7.79
CA GLU A 70 -2.32 -13.06 7.64
C GLU A 70 -2.98 -12.35 6.43
N PRO A 71 -3.67 -11.20 6.62
CA PRO A 71 -4.20 -10.40 5.53
C PRO A 71 -3.09 -9.68 4.76
N PHE A 72 -3.28 -9.55 3.44
CA PHE A 72 -2.41 -8.77 2.58
C PHE A 72 -3.08 -7.46 2.16
N MET A 73 -2.29 -6.40 2.09
CA MET A 73 -2.63 -5.12 1.50
C MET A 73 -1.98 -5.03 0.12
N TRP A 74 -2.76 -4.81 -0.92
CA TRP A 74 -2.21 -4.38 -2.21
C TRP A 74 -2.13 -2.88 -2.21
N VAL A 75 -0.94 -2.34 -2.41
CA VAL A 75 -0.77 -0.92 -2.71
C VAL A 75 -0.67 -0.78 -4.21
N THR A 76 -1.61 -0.05 -4.82
CA THR A 76 -1.63 0.22 -6.26
C THR A 76 -1.15 1.65 -6.51
N ALA A 77 -0.10 1.80 -7.31
CA ALA A 77 0.31 3.08 -7.86
C ALA A 77 -0.31 3.24 -9.26
N ILE A 78 -1.21 4.20 -9.43
CA ILE A 78 -1.63 4.67 -10.75
C ILE A 78 -0.51 5.61 -11.20
N LEU A 79 0.31 5.13 -12.14
CA LEU A 79 1.45 5.89 -12.61
C LEU A 79 1.05 7.01 -13.58
N ASP A 80 1.80 8.10 -13.44
CA ASP A 80 1.98 9.29 -14.29
C ASP A 80 1.64 9.13 -15.78
#